data_AF-A0A3D1AU23-F1
#
_entry.id   AF-A0A3D1AU23-F1
#
_cell.length_a   1.000
_cell.length_b   1.000
_cell.length_c   1.000
_cell.angle_alpha   90.00
_cell.angle_beta   90.00
_cell.angle_gamma   90.00
#
_symmetry.space_group_name_H-M   'P 1'
#
loop_
_entity.id
_entity.type
_entity.pdbx_description
1 polymer ?
#
loop_
_entity_poly.entity_id
_entity_poly.type
_entity_poly.pdbx_seq_one_letter_code
_entity_poly.pdbx_strand_id
1 'polypeptide(L)'
;MAHSETRNEKLDLRLTPSAKRTLQTAARAAQRSVSEFVLESALARAEETLPDRQRFGLSAAQWEAFQKALSTPPRPSRLLAKLFKEPSVFERGGA
;
A
#
# COMPACT_ATOMS: atom_id res chain seq x y z
N MET A 1 -4.60 -7.59 20.47
CA MET A 1 -5.60 -8.65 20.23
C MET A 1 -6.20 -8.37 18.86
N ALA A 2 -6.15 -9.32 17.93
CA ALA A 2 -6.71 -9.11 16.60
C ALA A 2 -8.25 -9.17 16.69
N HIS A 3 -8.93 -8.05 16.46
CA HIS A 3 -10.37 -8.08 16.28
C HIS A 3 -10.66 -8.76 14.94
N SER A 4 -11.26 -9.96 14.99
CA SER A 4 -11.78 -10.61 13.79
C SER A 4 -13.00 -9.83 13.34
N GLU A 5 -12.83 -8.95 12.36
CA GLU A 5 -13.93 -8.23 11.74
C GLU A 5 -14.87 -9.20 11.01
N THR A 6 -16.17 -9.13 11.31
CA THR A 6 -17.19 -9.92 10.63
C THR A 6 -17.61 -9.22 9.33
N ARG A 7 -17.76 -9.98 8.23
CA ARG A 7 -18.28 -9.48 6.93
C ARG A 7 -19.76 -9.07 7.03
N ASN A 8 -20.03 -7.92 7.65
CA ASN A 8 -21.36 -7.33 7.85
C ASN A 8 -21.67 -6.26 6.78
N GLU A 9 -20.65 -5.54 6.32
CA GLU A 9 -20.83 -4.42 5.40
C GLU A 9 -21.16 -4.87 3.97
N LYS A 10 -22.08 -4.16 3.32
CA LYS A 10 -22.52 -4.43 1.95
C LYS A 10 -22.04 -3.33 0.99
N LEU A 11 -21.61 -3.75 -0.20
CA LEU A 11 -21.24 -2.87 -1.30
C LEU A 11 -22.25 -3.04 -2.45
N ASP A 12 -23.14 -2.06 -2.61
CA ASP A 12 -24.13 -2.04 -3.69
C ASP A 12 -23.54 -1.37 -4.95
N LEU A 13 -23.46 -2.13 -6.05
CA LEU A 13 -22.90 -1.67 -7.33
C LEU A 13 -23.94 -1.72 -8.45
N ARG A 14 -24.07 -0.62 -9.20
CA ARG A 14 -24.84 -0.58 -10.45
C ARG A 14 -23.93 -0.90 -11.62
N LEU A 15 -24.32 -1.86 -12.44
CA LEU A 15 -23.53 -2.35 -13.57
C LEU A 15 -24.38 -2.39 -14.84
N THR A 16 -23.74 -2.14 -15.97
CA THR A 16 -24.32 -2.45 -17.27
C THR A 16 -24.31 -3.97 -17.52
N PRO A 17 -25.16 -4.50 -18.42
CA PRO A 17 -25.15 -5.92 -18.75
C PRO A 17 -23.81 -6.42 -19.30
N SER A 18 -23.09 -5.57 -20.05
CA SER A 18 -21.76 -5.89 -20.58
C SER A 18 -20.73 -6.01 -19.46
N ALA A 19 -20.69 -5.04 -18.54
CA ALA A 19 -19.78 -5.07 -17.39
C ALA A 19 -20.02 -6.31 -16.52
N LYS A 20 -21.29 -6.67 -16.26
CA LYS A 20 -21.65 -7.88 -15.51
C LYS A 20 -21.12 -9.15 -16.19
N ARG A 21 -21.24 -9.26 -17.52
CA ARG A 21 -20.73 -10.40 -18.30
C ARG A 21 -19.22 -10.52 -18.25
N THR A 22 -18.51 -9.41 -18.35
CA THR A 22 -17.04 -9.37 -18.23
C THR A 22 -16.59 -9.86 -16.87
N LEU A 23 -17.17 -9.34 -15.78
CA LEU A 23 -16.85 -9.76 -14.41
C LEU A 23 -17.15 -11.25 -14.17
N GLN A 24 -18.28 -11.75 -14.70
CA GLN A 24 -18.61 -13.17 -14.62
C GLN A 24 -17.60 -14.05 -15.35
N THR A 25 -17.11 -13.61 -16.52
CA THR A 25 -16.13 -14.36 -17.31
C THR A 25 -14.79 -14.39 -16.58
N ALA A 26 -14.34 -13.25 -16.06
CA ALA A 26 -13.10 -13.16 -15.28
C ALA A 26 -13.15 -14.00 -14.00
N ALA A 27 -14.27 -13.94 -13.25
CA ALA A 27 -14.47 -14.75 -12.05
C ALA A 27 -14.44 -16.26 -12.35
N ARG A 28 -15.05 -16.70 -13.45
CA ARG A 28 -14.98 -18.10 -13.90
C ARG A 28 -13.57 -18.52 -14.25
N ALA A 29 -12.82 -17.68 -14.96
CA ALA A 29 -11.42 -17.95 -15.29
C ALA A 29 -10.54 -18.08 -14.03
N ALA A 30 -10.87 -17.31 -12.98
CA ALA A 30 -10.21 -17.36 -11.68
C ALA A 30 -10.78 -18.45 -10.73
N GLN A 31 -11.76 -19.26 -11.16
CA GLN A 31 -12.46 -20.28 -10.36
C GLN A 31 -13.07 -19.74 -9.06
N ARG A 32 -13.62 -18.52 -9.10
CA ARG A 32 -14.16 -17.82 -7.92
C ARG A 32 -15.57 -17.30 -8.17
N SER A 33 -16.25 -16.95 -7.08
CA SER A 33 -17.52 -16.24 -7.17
C SER A 33 -17.30 -14.82 -7.70
N VAL A 34 -18.33 -14.22 -8.33
CA VAL A 34 -18.23 -12.83 -8.83
C VAL A 34 -17.96 -11.86 -7.69
N SER A 35 -18.62 -12.05 -6.54
CA SER A 35 -18.45 -11.19 -5.36
C SER A 35 -17.02 -11.26 -4.80
N GLU A 36 -16.45 -12.46 -4.70
CA GLU A 36 -15.08 -12.68 -4.25
C GLU A 36 -14.07 -12.08 -5.23
N PHE A 37 -14.24 -12.34 -6.53
CA PHE A 37 -13.39 -11.78 -7.57
C PHE A 37 -13.39 -10.24 -7.53
N VAL A 38 -14.57 -9.62 -7.44
CA VAL A 38 -14.70 -8.16 -7.39
C VAL A 38 -14.09 -7.60 -6.11
N LEU A 39 -14.36 -8.21 -4.95
CA LEU A 39 -13.83 -7.74 -3.67
C LEU A 39 -12.31 -7.80 -3.66
N GLU A 40 -11.71 -8.92 -4.02
CA GLU A 40 -10.25 -9.06 -4.06
C GLU A 40 -9.60 -8.14 -5.08
N SER A 41 -10.19 -8.00 -6.27
CA SER A 41 -9.67 -7.08 -7.28
C SER A 41 -9.72 -5.62 -6.80
N ALA A 42 -10.80 -5.24 -6.12
CA ALA A 42 -10.96 -3.90 -5.55
C ALA A 42 -9.97 -3.64 -4.41
N LEU A 43 -9.73 -4.63 -3.54
CA LEU A 43 -8.74 -4.54 -2.46
C LEU A 43 -7.31 -4.42 -3.00
N ALA A 44 -6.91 -5.30 -3.93
CA ALA A 44 -5.60 -5.22 -4.57
C ALA A 44 -5.39 -3.86 -5.23
N ARG A 45 -6.42 -3.36 -5.94
CA ARG A 45 -6.35 -2.03 -6.55
C ARG A 45 -6.29 -0.91 -5.51
N ALA A 46 -6.99 -1.03 -4.39
CA ALA A 46 -6.92 -0.08 -3.29
C ALA A 46 -5.51 -0.06 -2.68
N GLU A 47 -4.88 -1.22 -2.48
CA GLU A 47 -3.49 -1.34 -2.00
C GLU A 47 -2.47 -0.68 -2.94
N GLU A 48 -2.66 -0.82 -4.26
CA GLU A 48 -1.83 -0.13 -5.25
C GLU A 48 -2.08 1.39 -5.29
N THR A 49 -3.32 1.81 -5.03
CA THR A 49 -3.77 3.21 -5.22
C THR A 49 -3.52 4.04 -3.98
N LEU A 50 -3.68 3.46 -2.78
CA LEU A 50 -3.31 4.08 -1.53
C LEU A 50 -1.77 4.14 -1.49
N PRO A 51 -1.13 5.32 -1.49
CA PRO A 51 0.32 5.44 -1.38
C PRO A 51 0.86 5.08 0.02
N ASP A 52 0.18 4.20 0.74
CA ASP A 52 0.30 4.03 2.18
C ASP A 52 1.34 2.98 2.58
N ARG A 53 2.61 3.30 2.30
CA ARG A 53 3.71 2.94 3.20
C ARG A 53 3.63 3.76 4.50
N GLN A 54 2.44 3.91 5.10
CA GLN A 54 2.27 4.63 6.36
C GLN A 54 2.47 3.73 7.59
N ARG A 55 2.31 2.41 7.45
CA ARG A 55 2.45 1.46 8.57
C ARG A 55 3.52 0.43 8.26
N PHE A 56 4.59 0.47 9.05
CA PHE A 56 5.63 -0.55 9.05
C PHE A 56 5.40 -1.46 10.26
N GLY A 57 4.96 -2.69 10.03
CA GLY A 57 4.88 -3.71 11.07
C GLY A 57 6.29 -4.14 11.46
N LEU A 58 6.63 -4.06 12.75
CA LEU A 58 7.91 -4.52 13.30
C LEU A 58 7.65 -5.63 14.33
N SER A 59 8.46 -6.69 14.27
CA SER A 59 8.54 -7.66 15.37
C SER A 59 9.16 -7.01 16.61
N ALA A 60 9.02 -7.63 17.79
CA ALA A 60 9.58 -7.08 19.03
C ALA A 60 11.10 -6.81 18.94
N ALA A 61 11.87 -7.72 18.35
CA ALA A 61 13.30 -7.55 18.15
C ALA A 61 13.63 -6.39 17.20
N GLN A 62 12.84 -6.22 16.14
CA GLN A 62 13.00 -5.10 15.21
C GLN A 62 12.59 -3.77 15.84
N TRP A 63 11.59 -3.78 16.72
CA TRP A 63 11.16 -2.61 17.48
C TRP A 63 12.26 -2.13 18.43
N GLU A 64 12.90 -3.04 19.16
CA GLU A 64 14.04 -2.71 20.03
C GLU A 64 15.23 -2.16 19.23
N ALA A 65 15.57 -2.80 18.11
CA ALA A 65 16.64 -2.34 17.23
C ALA A 65 16.34 -0.93 16.67
N PHE A 66 15.08 -0.69 16.29
CA PHE A 66 14.62 0.60 15.80
C PHE A 66 14.71 1.69 16.88
N GLN A 67 14.23 1.42 18.10
CA GLN A 67 14.33 2.33 19.23
C GLN A 67 15.79 2.69 19.56
N LYS A 68 16.69 1.69 19.54
CA LYS A 68 18.13 1.92 19.75
C LYS A 68 18.76 2.77 18.64
N ALA A 69 18.34 2.56 17.39
CA ALA A 69 18.81 3.36 16.27
C ALA A 69 18.34 4.82 16.39
N LEU A 70 17.09 5.05 16.81
CA LEU A 70 16.55 6.41 17.03
C LEU A 70 17.26 7.16 18.17
N SER A 71 17.63 6.47 19.25
CA SER A 71 18.32 7.10 20.38
C SER A 71 19.81 7.36 20.13
N THR A 72 20.38 6.83 19.05
CA THR A 72 21.81 6.96 18.76
C THR A 72 22.07 8.23 17.94
N PRO A 73 22.99 9.12 18.36
CA PRO A 73 23.30 10.30 17.57
C PRO A 73 23.80 9.92 16.16
N PRO A 74 23.33 10.62 15.10
CA PRO A 74 23.69 10.28 13.74
C PRO A 74 25.18 10.48 13.52
N ARG A 75 25.83 9.49 12.90
CA ARG A 75 27.24 9.62 12.52
C ARG A 75 27.34 10.46 11.24
N PRO A 76 28.28 11.41 11.16
CA PRO A 76 28.46 12.23 9.98
C PRO A 76 28.86 11.36 8.79
N SER A 77 28.08 11.42 7.72
CA SER A 77 28.35 10.73 6.46
C SER A 77 28.87 11.72 5.42
N ARG A 78 30.11 11.50 4.98
CA ARG A 78 30.76 12.34 3.95
C ARG A 78 30.00 12.32 2.62
N LEU A 79 29.37 11.20 2.28
CA LEU A 79 28.56 11.05 1.07
C LEU A 79 27.26 11.85 1.16
N LEU A 80 26.56 11.80 2.29
CA LEU A 80 25.37 12.62 2.52
C LEU A 80 25.70 14.11 2.48
N ALA A 81 26.82 14.52 3.12
CA ALA A 81 27.26 15.91 3.08
C ALA A 81 27.63 16.41 1.68
N LYS A 82 28.11 15.53 0.80
CA LYS A 82 28.33 15.84 -0.62
C LYS A 82 26.99 15.97 -1.36
N LEU A 83 26.07 15.01 -1.17
CA LEU A 83 24.76 15.00 -1.80
C LEU A 83 23.94 16.26 -1.48
N PHE A 84 23.94 16.73 -0.23
CA PHE A 84 23.24 17.96 0.18
C PHE A 84 23.81 19.24 -0.46
N LYS A 85 24.98 19.18 -1.11
CA LYS A 85 25.56 20.31 -1.86
C LYS A 85 25.28 20.23 -3.35
N GLU A 86 24.70 19.14 -3.83
CA GLU A 86 24.36 18.96 -5.23
C GLU A 86 22.99 19.60 -5.53
N PRO A 87 22.79 20.20 -6.73
CA PRO A 87 21.53 20.83 -7.09
C PRO A 87 20.36 19.85 -7.01
N SER A 88 19.29 20.24 -6.32
CA SER A 88 18.13 19.38 -6.13
C SER A 88 17.42 19.14 -7.47
N VAL A 89 16.88 17.93 -7.68
CA VAL A 89 16.00 17.64 -8.81
C VAL A 89 14.73 18.50 -8.79
N PHE A 90 14.38 19.07 -7.63
CA PHE A 90 13.24 19.96 -7.45
C PHE A 90 13.57 21.44 -7.68
N GLU A 91 14.85 21.80 -7.77
CA GLU A 91 15.28 23.18 -8.08
C GLU A 91 15.32 23.46 -9.58
N ARG A 92 15.30 22.41 -10.42
CA ARG A 92 15.39 22.53 -11.90
C ARG A 92 14.07 22.92 -12.60
N GLY A 93 13.02 23.29 -11.86
CA GLY A 93 11.69 23.57 -12.41
C GLY A 93 11.11 24.96 -12.11
N GLY A 94 11.92 25.91 -11.62
CA GLY A 94 11.50 27.29 -11.37
C GLY A 94 12.11 28.27 -12.37
N ALA A 95 11.66 28.24 -13.62
CA ALA A 95 11.86 29.30 -14.62
C ALA A 95 10.71 29.29 -15.63
#